data_AF-A0A518BQD6-F1
#
_entry.id   AF-A0A518BQD6-F1
#
_cell.length_a   1.000
_cell.length_b   1.000
_cell.length_c   1.000
_cell.angle_alpha   90.00
_cell.angle_beta   90.00
_cell.angle_gamma   90.00
#
_symmetry.space_group_name_H-M   'P 1'
#
loop_
_entity.id
_entity.type
_entity.pdbx_description
1 polymer ?
#
loop_
_entity_poly.entity_id
_entity_poly.type
_entity_poly.pdbx_seq_one_letter_code
_entity_poly.pdbx_strand_id
1 'polypeptide(L)'
;MAESPHTTRDPLARRALAVLLGALVALAVAAVFVPRSLVLRAVGVTPNEAVGLILADPVLQQAAVKVMLDAPETREALENRVAGQVDAIYDLHFDPEVGRIHLARLTDRVHLGQPVRTNGHGMRERDYAWSKPPDTTRIVLLGDSYVYGFGIAAEDRFGVELERRLRPFCPTARLEVLHLGVASWNLQAECAYLRRQLAELDPDLVVQLAFFNDLADSPVVRGFGTQAQVSSQAWLRGESVVRETALDGYYDSSLRNLMVLGLDWESRHRYALAARAVAELTEATRIQEVPYLFISMWGVATPLVRELLVPDLPSEQLAFVSTGFRAQREHWNAPNDRHFNPLASKRFGAGLSALIAERGLLEGWRIEPDAEAIAQRELIFDAGARESTDRSELDAEVQASEVGSIFRFPPDDRQMGAQATAGMVASGHLAPYGSFCLAQGGGSLVVRGEVLGHPALAGARTRVFVDEVEVGSIALDDSDAFPARFDVPEALRGRPYLSARLVADDYCYFSPQGLSITFRLESVSFE
;
A
#
# COMPACT_ATOMS: atom_id res chain seq x y z
N MET A 1 18.53 -42.09 6.32
CA MET A 1 17.87 -43.04 5.40
C MET A 1 16.37 -42.91 5.55
N ALA A 2 15.74 -42.24 4.58
CA ALA A 2 14.38 -42.46 4.07
C ALA A 2 14.10 -41.26 3.14
N GLU A 3 14.55 -41.40 1.89
CA GLU A 3 14.23 -40.46 0.82
C GLU A 3 12.75 -40.60 0.44
N SER A 4 12.09 -39.46 0.28
CA SER A 4 10.75 -39.33 -0.31
C SER A 4 10.78 -39.78 -1.78
N PRO A 5 9.82 -40.58 -2.26
CA PRO A 5 9.84 -41.05 -3.63
C PRO A 5 9.47 -39.91 -4.58
N HIS A 6 10.41 -39.65 -5.49
CA HIS A 6 10.25 -38.87 -6.71
C HIS A 6 8.86 -39.01 -7.34
N THR A 7 8.10 -37.92 -7.37
CA THR A 7 7.10 -37.70 -8.43
C THR A 7 7.87 -37.46 -9.73
N THR A 8 7.90 -38.51 -10.53
CA THR A 8 8.50 -38.54 -11.87
C THR A 8 7.94 -37.43 -12.75
N ARG A 9 8.82 -36.49 -13.10
CA ARG A 9 8.65 -35.50 -14.16
C ARG A 9 8.65 -36.21 -15.51
N ASP A 10 7.47 -36.46 -16.09
CA ASP A 10 7.37 -36.78 -17.52
C ASP A 10 6.73 -35.58 -18.27
N PRO A 11 7.53 -34.82 -19.04
CA PRO A 11 7.05 -33.73 -19.89
C PRO A 11 6.01 -34.19 -20.92
N LEU A 12 6.08 -35.46 -21.37
CA LEU A 12 5.10 -36.04 -22.28
C LEU A 12 3.78 -36.30 -21.57
N ALA A 13 3.78 -36.76 -20.32
CA ALA A 13 2.56 -36.92 -19.52
C ALA A 13 1.87 -35.57 -19.24
N ARG A 14 2.64 -34.51 -18.95
CA ARG A 14 2.08 -33.15 -18.78
C ARG A 14 1.53 -32.58 -20.07
N ARG A 15 2.22 -32.77 -21.20
CA ARG A 15 1.72 -32.36 -22.52
C ARG A 15 0.50 -33.16 -22.92
N ALA A 16 0.48 -34.47 -22.67
CA ALA A 16 -0.66 -35.33 -22.94
C ALA A 16 -1.87 -34.92 -22.10
N LEU A 17 -1.67 -34.62 -20.81
CA LEU A 17 -2.72 -34.15 -19.91
C LEU A 17 -3.22 -32.75 -20.30
N ALA A 18 -2.34 -31.83 -20.68
CA ALA A 18 -2.72 -30.49 -21.16
C ALA A 18 -3.45 -30.54 -22.51
N VAL A 19 -3.05 -31.44 -23.42
CA VAL A 19 -3.77 -31.70 -24.68
C VAL A 19 -5.13 -32.35 -24.40
N LEU A 20 -5.22 -33.27 -23.44
CA LEU A 20 -6.49 -33.89 -23.02
C LEU A 20 -7.44 -32.88 -22.38
N LEU A 21 -6.95 -32.04 -21.47
CA LEU A 21 -7.75 -30.96 -20.85
C LEU A 21 -8.14 -29.90 -21.87
N GLY A 22 -7.21 -29.47 -22.73
CA GLY A 22 -7.50 -28.52 -23.81
C GLY A 22 -8.53 -29.08 -24.80
N ALA A 23 -8.43 -30.37 -25.15
CA ALA A 23 -9.41 -31.05 -25.99
C ALA A 23 -10.77 -31.20 -25.28
N LEU A 24 -10.80 -31.50 -23.98
CA LEU A 24 -12.03 -31.60 -23.19
C LEU A 24 -12.75 -30.25 -23.06
N VAL A 25 -12.00 -29.16 -22.84
CA VAL A 25 -12.55 -27.81 -22.79
C VAL A 25 -13.04 -27.35 -24.17
N ALA A 26 -12.25 -27.59 -25.23
CA ALA A 26 -12.68 -27.31 -26.60
C ALA A 26 -13.91 -28.13 -27.02
N LEU A 27 -14.02 -29.38 -26.57
CA LEU A 27 -15.19 -30.24 -26.78
C LEU A 27 -16.40 -29.81 -25.96
N ALA A 28 -16.22 -29.30 -24.74
CA ALA A 28 -17.32 -28.75 -23.95
C ALA A 28 -17.89 -27.46 -24.58
N VAL A 29 -17.03 -26.63 -25.18
CA VAL A 29 -17.44 -25.44 -25.95
C VAL A 29 -18.07 -25.84 -27.30
N ALA A 30 -17.51 -26.84 -27.99
CA ALA A 30 -18.04 -27.34 -29.27
C ALA A 30 -19.28 -28.24 -29.13
N ALA A 31 -19.60 -28.74 -27.93
CA ALA A 31 -20.74 -29.62 -27.67
C ALA A 31 -22.11 -28.98 -27.94
N VAL A 32 -22.16 -27.67 -28.20
CA VAL A 32 -23.36 -26.99 -28.75
C VAL A 32 -23.64 -27.42 -30.20
N PHE A 33 -22.62 -27.90 -30.94
CA PHE A 33 -22.70 -28.17 -32.38
C PHE A 33 -22.28 -29.59 -32.80
N VAL A 34 -21.82 -30.45 -31.88
CA VAL A 34 -21.36 -31.82 -32.16
C VAL A 34 -22.24 -32.86 -31.45
N PRO A 35 -22.72 -33.93 -32.13
CA PRO A 35 -23.51 -34.98 -31.50
C PRO A 35 -22.76 -35.67 -30.36
N ARG A 36 -23.40 -35.75 -29.17
CA ARG A 36 -22.86 -36.38 -27.94
C ARG A 36 -22.24 -37.77 -28.17
N SER A 37 -22.78 -38.55 -29.10
CA SER A 37 -22.32 -39.91 -29.42
C SER A 37 -20.91 -39.96 -30.06
N LEU A 38 -20.50 -38.89 -30.75
CA LEU A 38 -19.19 -38.80 -31.39
C LEU A 38 -18.09 -38.46 -30.38
N VAL A 39 -18.40 -37.59 -29.42
CA VAL A 39 -17.50 -37.20 -28.32
C VAL A 39 -17.21 -38.39 -27.40
N LEU A 40 -18.25 -39.13 -27.03
CA LEU A 40 -18.15 -40.35 -26.21
C LEU A 40 -17.26 -41.43 -26.82
N ARG A 41 -17.30 -41.60 -28.15
CA ARG A 41 -16.46 -42.59 -28.85
C ARG A 41 -14.99 -42.18 -28.97
N ALA A 42 -14.70 -40.89 -28.98
CA ALA A 42 -13.34 -40.39 -29.17
C ALA A 42 -12.55 -40.28 -27.84
N VAL A 43 -13.22 -39.86 -26.76
CA VAL A 43 -12.54 -39.50 -25.49
C VAL A 43 -12.89 -40.46 -24.35
N GLY A 44 -13.95 -41.27 -24.48
CA GLY A 44 -14.33 -42.28 -23.49
C GLY A 44 -14.95 -41.74 -22.19
N VAL A 45 -15.12 -40.43 -22.07
CA VAL A 45 -15.79 -39.75 -20.94
C VAL A 45 -16.76 -38.69 -21.47
N THR A 46 -17.91 -38.56 -20.82
CA THR A 46 -18.84 -37.47 -21.08
C THR A 46 -18.35 -36.14 -20.48
N PRO A 47 -18.82 -34.98 -20.98
CA PRO A 47 -18.53 -33.70 -20.35
C PRO A 47 -18.94 -33.65 -18.87
N ASN A 48 -20.04 -34.31 -18.50
CA ASN A 48 -20.50 -34.37 -17.11
C ASN A 48 -19.60 -35.24 -16.23
N GLU A 49 -19.09 -36.36 -16.74
CA GLU A 49 -18.12 -37.21 -16.03
C GLU A 49 -16.76 -36.51 -15.90
N ALA A 50 -16.33 -35.77 -16.92
CA ALA A 50 -15.13 -34.95 -16.85
C ALA A 50 -15.26 -33.84 -15.80
N VAL A 51 -16.40 -33.16 -15.73
CA VAL A 51 -16.71 -32.18 -14.66
C VAL A 51 -16.75 -32.88 -13.30
N GLY A 52 -17.36 -34.07 -13.19
CA GLY A 52 -17.38 -34.85 -11.96
C GLY A 52 -15.98 -35.24 -11.46
N LEU A 53 -15.10 -35.66 -12.37
CA LEU A 53 -13.69 -35.98 -12.06
C LEU A 53 -12.90 -34.75 -11.62
N ILE A 54 -13.09 -33.61 -12.30
CA ILE A 54 -12.48 -32.34 -11.90
C ILE A 54 -12.97 -31.95 -10.51
N LEU A 55 -14.28 -32.00 -10.25
CA LEU A 55 -14.84 -31.64 -8.94
C LEU A 55 -14.43 -32.59 -7.81
N ALA A 56 -14.11 -33.86 -8.11
CA ALA A 56 -13.72 -34.85 -7.11
C ALA A 56 -12.22 -34.82 -6.74
N ASP A 57 -11.35 -34.21 -7.56
CA ASP A 57 -9.90 -34.23 -7.38
C ASP A 57 -9.32 -32.80 -7.27
N PRO A 58 -8.78 -32.39 -6.09
CA PRO A 58 -8.25 -31.04 -5.88
C PRO A 58 -7.11 -30.63 -6.83
N VAL A 59 -6.29 -31.58 -7.31
CA VAL A 59 -5.19 -31.30 -8.25
C VAL A 59 -5.77 -31.00 -9.63
N LEU A 60 -6.79 -31.75 -10.05
CA LEU A 60 -7.51 -31.47 -11.30
C LEU A 60 -8.31 -30.17 -11.21
N GLN A 61 -8.89 -29.82 -10.05
CA GLN A 61 -9.50 -28.51 -9.84
C GLN A 61 -8.50 -27.38 -10.07
N GLN A 62 -7.33 -27.45 -9.42
CA GLN A 62 -6.28 -26.44 -9.57
C GLN A 62 -5.76 -26.36 -11.02
N ALA A 63 -5.55 -27.50 -11.67
CA ALA A 63 -5.10 -27.55 -13.06
C ALA A 63 -6.15 -27.01 -14.03
N ALA A 64 -7.42 -27.34 -13.86
CA ALA A 64 -8.52 -26.86 -14.67
C ALA A 64 -8.71 -25.34 -14.50
N VAL A 65 -8.67 -24.84 -13.26
CA VAL A 65 -8.70 -23.39 -12.97
C VAL A 65 -7.52 -22.70 -13.64
N LYS A 66 -6.31 -23.23 -13.51
CA LYS A 66 -5.13 -22.67 -14.16
C LYS A 66 -5.28 -22.61 -15.69
N VAL A 67 -5.75 -23.68 -16.33
CA VAL A 67 -5.97 -23.70 -17.79
C VAL A 67 -7.05 -22.71 -18.22
N MET A 68 -8.16 -22.61 -17.47
CA MET A 68 -9.21 -21.62 -17.74
C MET A 68 -8.71 -20.19 -17.58
N LEU A 69 -7.88 -19.94 -16.58
CA LEU A 69 -7.26 -18.63 -16.35
C LEU A 69 -6.15 -18.33 -17.36
N ASP A 70 -5.47 -19.32 -17.93
CA ASP A 70 -4.44 -19.11 -18.96
C ASP A 70 -5.05 -18.71 -20.33
N ALA A 71 -6.35 -18.95 -20.55
CA ALA A 71 -7.07 -18.53 -21.76
C ALA A 71 -7.60 -17.07 -21.63
N PRO A 72 -7.14 -16.12 -22.48
CA PRO A 72 -7.48 -14.70 -22.33
C PRO A 72 -8.98 -14.41 -22.36
N GLU A 73 -9.75 -15.04 -23.27
CA GLU A 73 -11.19 -14.76 -23.39
C GLU A 73 -11.98 -15.31 -22.20
N THR A 74 -11.54 -16.44 -21.64
CA THR A 74 -12.17 -17.04 -20.46
C THR A 74 -11.85 -16.25 -19.20
N ARG A 75 -10.59 -15.81 -19.05
CA ARG A 75 -10.17 -14.92 -17.97
C ARG A 75 -10.97 -13.62 -18.01
N GLU A 76 -11.07 -12.98 -19.17
CA GLU A 76 -11.84 -11.75 -19.34
C GLU A 76 -13.34 -11.94 -19.01
N ALA A 77 -13.97 -13.01 -19.50
CA ALA A 77 -15.37 -13.30 -19.19
C ALA A 77 -15.60 -13.55 -17.69
N LEU A 78 -14.65 -14.21 -17.02
CA LEU A 78 -14.71 -14.47 -15.59
C LEU A 78 -14.53 -13.18 -14.77
N GLU A 79 -13.53 -12.36 -15.09
CA GLU A 79 -13.27 -11.08 -14.43
C GLU A 79 -14.48 -10.16 -14.54
N ASN A 80 -15.06 -10.02 -15.74
CA ASN A 80 -16.28 -9.24 -15.97
C ASN A 80 -17.45 -9.75 -15.11
N ARG A 81 -17.59 -11.07 -14.95
CA ARG A 81 -18.65 -11.68 -14.13
C ARG A 81 -18.43 -11.45 -12.64
N VAL A 82 -17.20 -11.60 -12.14
CA VAL A 82 -16.86 -11.37 -10.73
C VAL A 82 -17.05 -9.89 -10.38
N ALA A 83 -16.53 -8.97 -11.22
CA ALA A 83 -16.73 -7.53 -11.09
C ALA A 83 -18.21 -7.15 -10.98
N GLY A 84 -19.08 -7.76 -11.79
CA GLY A 84 -20.52 -7.52 -11.75
C GLY A 84 -21.23 -8.03 -10.50
N GLN A 85 -20.63 -8.96 -9.75
CA GLN A 85 -21.23 -9.63 -8.59
C GLN A 85 -20.83 -9.04 -7.23
N VAL A 86 -19.89 -8.10 -7.20
CA VAL A 86 -19.39 -7.47 -5.96
C VAL A 86 -19.58 -5.95 -5.99
N ASP A 87 -19.93 -5.37 -4.85
CA ASP A 87 -20.03 -3.91 -4.66
C ASP A 87 -18.68 -3.27 -4.32
N ALA A 88 -17.68 -4.09 -4.01
CA ALA A 88 -16.31 -3.67 -3.79
C ALA A 88 -15.63 -3.23 -5.10
N ILE A 89 -14.59 -2.40 -4.98
CA ILE A 89 -13.74 -2.00 -6.11
C ILE A 89 -12.33 -2.57 -6.05
N TYR A 90 -11.96 -3.21 -4.95
CA TYR A 90 -10.62 -3.74 -4.72
C TYR A 90 -10.57 -5.26 -4.90
N ASP A 91 -9.40 -5.77 -5.27
CA ASP A 91 -9.11 -7.19 -5.35
C ASP A 91 -7.79 -7.51 -4.62
N LEU A 92 -7.65 -8.75 -4.17
CA LEU A 92 -6.40 -9.25 -3.61
C LEU A 92 -5.37 -9.35 -4.72
N HIS A 93 -4.22 -8.72 -4.53
CA HIS A 93 -3.10 -8.94 -5.42
C HIS A 93 -2.33 -10.18 -4.95
N PHE A 94 -1.99 -11.09 -5.87
CA PHE A 94 -1.25 -12.32 -5.54
C PHE A 94 0.13 -12.05 -4.95
N ASP A 95 0.69 -10.87 -5.25
CA ASP A 95 1.92 -10.44 -4.63
C ASP A 95 1.65 -9.85 -3.22
N PRO A 96 2.23 -10.45 -2.17
CA PRO A 96 1.99 -10.02 -0.80
C PRO A 96 2.56 -8.63 -0.48
N GLU A 97 3.61 -8.17 -1.18
CA GLU A 97 4.16 -6.83 -0.95
C GLU A 97 3.27 -5.74 -1.56
N VAL A 98 2.52 -6.07 -2.61
CA VAL A 98 1.54 -5.15 -3.21
C VAL A 98 0.22 -5.18 -2.45
N GLY A 99 -0.21 -6.38 -2.02
CA GLY A 99 -1.38 -6.59 -1.18
C GLY A 99 -2.73 -6.44 -1.90
N ARG A 100 -2.93 -5.38 -2.69
CA ARG A 100 -4.18 -5.15 -3.42
C ARG A 100 -4.03 -4.32 -4.69
N ILE A 101 -4.99 -4.51 -5.57
CA ILE A 101 -5.26 -3.68 -6.75
C ILE A 101 -6.76 -3.39 -6.83
N HIS A 102 -7.22 -2.72 -7.89
CA HIS A 102 -8.66 -2.72 -8.17
C HIS A 102 -9.07 -3.99 -8.88
N LEU A 103 -10.34 -4.36 -8.78
CA LEU A 103 -10.92 -5.37 -9.67
C LEU A 103 -10.69 -4.93 -11.11
N ALA A 104 -10.31 -5.87 -11.97
CA ALA A 104 -10.13 -5.61 -13.40
C ALA A 104 -11.48 -5.33 -14.07
N ARG A 105 -11.46 -4.48 -15.10
CA ARG A 105 -12.60 -4.24 -16.01
C ARG A 105 -13.88 -3.73 -15.32
N LEU A 106 -13.76 -2.93 -14.26
CA LEU A 106 -14.90 -2.23 -13.68
C LEU A 106 -15.42 -1.18 -14.67
N THR A 107 -16.73 -1.08 -14.85
CA THR A 107 -17.35 -0.18 -15.86
C THR A 107 -18.32 0.85 -15.29
N ASP A 108 -18.96 0.57 -14.15
CA ASP A 108 -20.10 1.33 -13.63
C ASP A 108 -20.14 1.49 -12.10
N ARG A 109 -19.05 1.19 -11.38
CA ARG A 109 -19.03 1.32 -9.92
C ARG A 109 -18.85 2.76 -9.48
N VAL A 110 -19.66 3.23 -8.54
CA VAL A 110 -19.49 4.55 -7.94
C VAL A 110 -18.71 4.41 -6.65
N HIS A 111 -17.58 5.12 -6.56
CA HIS A 111 -16.79 5.24 -5.36
C HIS A 111 -16.51 6.72 -5.09
N LEU A 112 -16.78 7.18 -3.87
CA LEU A 112 -16.58 8.59 -3.47
C LEU A 112 -17.31 9.59 -4.39
N GLY A 113 -18.50 9.22 -4.86
CA GLY A 113 -19.30 10.05 -5.76
C GLY A 113 -18.82 10.09 -7.22
N GLN A 114 -17.77 9.34 -7.57
CA GLN A 114 -17.22 9.30 -8.93
C GLN A 114 -17.37 7.91 -9.56
N PRO A 115 -17.65 7.82 -10.87
CA PRO A 115 -17.56 6.55 -11.57
C PRO A 115 -16.11 6.06 -11.59
N VAL A 116 -15.91 4.83 -11.13
CA VAL A 116 -14.66 4.10 -11.18
C VAL A 116 -14.73 3.13 -12.34
N ARG A 117 -13.82 3.34 -13.28
CA ARG A 117 -13.53 2.44 -14.38
C ARG A 117 -12.11 1.97 -14.27
N THR A 118 -11.89 0.67 -14.42
CA THR A 118 -10.56 0.07 -14.35
C THR A 118 -10.30 -0.73 -15.61
N ASN A 119 -9.04 -0.74 -16.05
CA ASN A 119 -8.63 -1.53 -17.20
C ASN A 119 -8.46 -3.01 -16.82
N GLY A 120 -8.04 -3.82 -17.80
CA GLY A 120 -7.72 -5.23 -17.60
C GLY A 120 -6.59 -5.53 -16.60
N HIS A 121 -5.85 -4.51 -16.15
CA HIS A 121 -4.73 -4.63 -15.20
C HIS A 121 -5.10 -4.18 -13.78
N GLY A 122 -6.38 -3.86 -13.52
CA GLY A 122 -6.83 -3.41 -12.20
C GLY A 122 -6.38 -1.99 -11.84
N MET A 123 -6.02 -1.18 -12.85
CA MET A 123 -5.67 0.23 -12.68
C MET A 123 -6.84 1.10 -13.12
N ARG A 124 -7.09 2.20 -12.40
CA ARG A 124 -8.04 3.24 -12.82
C ARG A 124 -7.41 4.05 -13.95
N GLU A 125 -7.35 3.48 -15.14
CA GLU A 125 -6.71 4.06 -16.32
C GLU A 125 -7.41 3.53 -17.58
N ARG A 126 -7.19 4.19 -18.72
CA ARG A 126 -7.56 3.63 -20.02
C ARG A 126 -6.85 2.29 -20.27
N ASP A 127 -7.39 1.49 -21.19
CA ASP A 127 -6.71 0.28 -21.62
C ASP A 127 -5.40 0.63 -22.35
N TYR A 128 -4.33 -0.08 -21.99
CA TYR A 128 -3.03 0.02 -22.64
C TYR A 128 -2.40 -1.37 -22.79
N ALA A 129 -1.57 -1.52 -23.83
CA ALA A 129 -0.79 -2.72 -24.02
C ALA A 129 0.30 -2.77 -22.95
N TRP A 130 0.39 -3.92 -22.28
CA TRP A 130 1.33 -4.12 -21.18
C TRP A 130 2.77 -3.91 -21.66
N SER A 131 3.18 -4.62 -22.72
CA SER A 131 4.38 -4.31 -23.48
C SER A 131 4.24 -2.97 -24.22
N LYS A 132 5.21 -2.06 -24.05
CA LYS A 132 5.22 -0.76 -24.74
C LYS A 132 5.16 -0.94 -26.27
N PRO A 133 4.15 -0.39 -26.97
CA PRO A 133 4.11 -0.44 -28.43
C PRO A 133 5.28 0.32 -29.07
N PRO A 134 5.70 -0.03 -30.29
CA PRO A 134 6.66 0.78 -31.04
C PRO A 134 6.20 2.23 -31.21
N ASP A 135 7.15 3.16 -31.37
CA ASP A 135 6.87 4.59 -31.59
C ASP A 135 5.93 5.20 -30.52
N THR A 136 6.16 4.81 -29.27
CA THR A 136 5.42 5.27 -28.09
C THR A 136 6.40 5.76 -27.04
N THR A 137 6.20 6.97 -26.54
CA THR A 137 6.79 7.44 -25.28
C THR A 137 5.81 7.14 -24.15
N ARG A 138 6.28 6.58 -23.04
CA ARG A 138 5.48 6.19 -21.89
C ARG A 138 6.03 6.79 -20.60
N ILE A 139 5.24 7.62 -19.96
CA ILE A 139 5.49 8.18 -18.63
C ILE A 139 4.59 7.43 -17.64
N VAL A 140 5.20 6.84 -16.61
CA VAL A 140 4.46 6.20 -15.51
C VAL A 140 4.38 7.15 -14.34
N LEU A 141 3.16 7.42 -13.89
CA LEU A 141 2.87 8.10 -12.64
C LEU A 141 2.57 7.03 -11.60
N LEU A 142 3.40 6.90 -10.56
CA LEU A 142 3.29 5.91 -9.50
C LEU A 142 2.88 6.59 -8.19
N GLY A 143 1.93 6.02 -7.44
CA GLY A 143 1.58 6.56 -6.13
C GLY A 143 0.30 6.00 -5.53
N ASP A 144 -0.23 6.72 -4.55
CA ASP A 144 -1.40 6.34 -3.77
C ASP A 144 -2.72 6.98 -4.29
N SER A 145 -3.56 7.46 -3.37
CA SER A 145 -4.82 8.16 -3.62
C SER A 145 -4.67 9.41 -4.51
N TYR A 146 -3.52 10.09 -4.49
CA TYR A 146 -3.30 11.26 -5.34
C TYR A 146 -3.11 10.90 -6.81
N VAL A 147 -2.37 9.82 -7.11
CA VAL A 147 -2.23 9.28 -8.48
C VAL A 147 -3.51 8.60 -8.93
N TYR A 148 -4.21 7.92 -8.03
CA TYR A 148 -5.54 7.37 -8.27
C TYR A 148 -6.58 8.46 -8.64
N GLY A 149 -6.41 9.70 -8.17
CA GLY A 149 -7.38 10.79 -8.36
C GLY A 149 -8.58 10.66 -7.43
N PHE A 150 -8.32 10.51 -6.13
CA PHE A 150 -9.34 10.29 -5.11
C PHE A 150 -10.40 11.40 -5.11
N GLY A 151 -11.66 11.03 -5.32
CA GLY A 151 -12.81 11.94 -5.29
C GLY A 151 -13.02 12.83 -6.54
N ILE A 152 -12.14 12.74 -7.56
CA ILE A 152 -12.28 13.46 -8.83
C ILE A 152 -12.50 12.53 -10.02
N ALA A 153 -12.98 13.08 -11.13
CA ALA A 153 -13.15 12.33 -12.38
C ALA A 153 -11.78 11.93 -12.99
N ALA A 154 -11.74 10.89 -13.82
CA ALA A 154 -10.48 10.35 -14.34
C ALA A 154 -9.76 11.34 -15.27
N GLU A 155 -10.55 12.13 -15.99
CA GLU A 155 -10.18 13.22 -16.89
C GLU A 155 -9.62 14.46 -16.17
N ASP A 156 -9.93 14.64 -14.88
CA ASP A 156 -9.47 15.77 -14.08
C ASP A 156 -8.15 15.48 -13.34
N ARG A 157 -7.56 14.30 -13.53
CA ARG A 157 -6.31 13.91 -12.87
C ARG A 157 -5.12 14.66 -13.45
N PHE A 158 -4.12 14.92 -12.61
CA PHE A 158 -2.98 15.76 -12.98
C PHE A 158 -2.17 15.20 -14.16
N GLY A 159 -2.12 13.88 -14.35
CA GLY A 159 -1.43 13.26 -15.47
C GLY A 159 -2.11 13.52 -16.81
N VAL A 160 -3.43 13.79 -16.83
CA VAL A 160 -4.15 14.18 -18.05
C VAL A 160 -3.70 15.55 -18.51
N GLU A 161 -3.57 16.50 -17.58
CA GLU A 161 -3.02 17.83 -17.88
C GLU A 161 -1.56 17.76 -18.30
N LEU A 162 -0.75 16.92 -17.63
CA LEU A 162 0.63 16.67 -18.02
C LEU A 162 0.71 16.14 -19.46
N GLU A 163 -0.10 15.12 -19.79
CA GLU A 163 -0.17 14.52 -21.12
C GLU A 163 -0.53 15.54 -22.20
N ARG A 164 -1.51 16.40 -21.91
CA ARG A 164 -1.96 17.48 -22.80
C ARG A 164 -0.86 18.49 -23.09
N ARG A 165 -0.09 18.87 -22.06
CA ARG A 165 0.99 19.87 -22.19
C ARG A 165 2.23 19.33 -22.86
N LEU A 166 2.54 18.05 -22.66
CA LEU A 166 3.69 17.40 -23.26
C LEU A 166 3.44 16.97 -24.72
N ARG A 167 2.18 16.67 -25.09
CA ARG A 167 1.80 16.19 -26.44
C ARG A 167 2.44 16.97 -27.60
N PRO A 168 2.45 18.32 -27.62
CA PRO A 168 2.96 19.08 -28.76
C PRO A 168 4.47 18.92 -29.00
N PHE A 169 5.21 18.47 -27.99
CA PHE A 169 6.67 18.31 -28.01
C PHE A 169 7.10 16.85 -28.17
N CYS A 170 6.15 15.92 -28.18
CA CYS A 170 6.40 14.49 -28.27
C CYS A 170 6.92 14.12 -29.67
N PRO A 171 8.13 13.53 -29.79
CA PRO A 171 8.69 13.15 -31.08
C PRO A 171 8.09 11.85 -31.64
N THR A 172 7.50 11.01 -30.78
CA THR A 172 6.88 9.74 -31.16
C THR A 172 5.41 9.92 -31.55
N ALA A 173 4.86 8.99 -32.35
CA ALA A 173 3.45 9.04 -32.75
C ALA A 173 2.48 8.95 -31.56
N ARG A 174 2.87 8.26 -30.49
CA ARG A 174 2.07 8.10 -29.28
C ARG A 174 2.86 8.56 -28.05
N LEU A 175 2.17 9.30 -27.18
CA LEU A 175 2.56 9.54 -25.79
C LEU A 175 1.50 8.92 -24.89
N GLU A 176 1.95 8.21 -23.86
CA GLU A 176 1.14 7.65 -22.80
C GLU A 176 1.60 8.24 -21.48
N VAL A 177 0.70 8.85 -20.72
CA VAL A 177 0.90 9.17 -19.32
C VAL A 177 -0.04 8.30 -18.51
N LEU A 178 0.50 7.27 -17.87
CA LEU A 178 -0.25 6.19 -17.23
C LEU A 178 -0.28 6.39 -15.72
N HIS A 179 -1.47 6.39 -15.12
CA HIS A 179 -1.62 6.44 -13.67
C HIS A 179 -1.64 5.02 -13.09
N LEU A 180 -0.56 4.65 -12.42
CA LEU A 180 -0.42 3.42 -11.66
C LEU A 180 -0.55 3.79 -10.18
N GLY A 181 -1.79 3.98 -9.74
CA GLY A 181 -2.06 4.31 -8.35
C GLY A 181 -3.32 3.65 -7.79
N VAL A 182 -3.21 3.21 -6.54
CA VAL A 182 -4.29 2.61 -5.76
C VAL A 182 -4.34 3.34 -4.43
N ALA A 183 -5.52 3.82 -4.06
CA ALA A 183 -5.69 4.60 -2.84
C ALA A 183 -5.20 3.82 -1.62
N SER A 184 -4.35 4.43 -0.78
CA SER A 184 -3.68 3.83 0.40
C SER A 184 -2.75 2.64 0.10
N TRP A 185 -2.14 2.60 -1.08
CA TRP A 185 -0.83 1.96 -1.17
C TRP A 185 0.15 2.66 -0.25
N ASN A 186 1.10 1.89 0.27
CA ASN A 186 2.26 2.43 0.95
C ASN A 186 3.47 2.35 0.02
N LEU A 187 4.59 2.95 0.42
CA LEU A 187 5.77 3.01 -0.47
C LEU A 187 6.31 1.62 -0.83
N GLN A 188 6.17 0.63 0.06
CA GLN A 188 6.53 -0.75 -0.28
C GLN A 188 5.64 -1.30 -1.41
N ALA A 189 4.32 -1.15 -1.30
CA ALA A 189 3.38 -1.63 -2.31
C ALA A 189 3.58 -0.95 -3.67
N GLU A 190 3.74 0.37 -3.68
CA GLU A 190 4.01 1.16 -4.89
C GLU A 190 5.28 0.67 -5.60
N CYS A 191 6.41 0.69 -4.89
CA CYS A 191 7.70 0.34 -5.47
C CYS A 191 7.74 -1.11 -5.91
N ALA A 192 7.16 -2.02 -5.12
CA ALA A 192 7.16 -3.43 -5.43
C ALA A 192 6.22 -3.75 -6.61
N TYR A 193 5.10 -3.04 -6.78
CA TYR A 193 4.23 -3.16 -7.96
C TYR A 193 5.01 -2.79 -9.22
N LEU A 194 5.57 -1.57 -9.28
CA LEU A 194 6.27 -1.11 -10.48
C LEU A 194 7.53 -1.92 -10.77
N ARG A 195 8.36 -2.23 -9.76
CA ARG A 195 9.61 -2.99 -9.95
C ARG A 195 9.39 -4.33 -10.65
N ARG A 196 8.27 -5.01 -10.39
CA ARG A 196 7.93 -6.31 -11.02
C ARG A 196 7.56 -6.21 -12.49
N GLN A 197 7.18 -5.03 -12.93
CA GLN A 197 6.53 -4.79 -14.21
C GLN A 197 7.36 -3.85 -15.07
N LEU A 198 8.36 -3.20 -14.48
CA LEU A 198 9.19 -2.15 -15.07
C LEU A 198 9.74 -2.56 -16.44
N ALA A 199 10.30 -3.76 -16.54
CA ALA A 199 10.89 -4.25 -17.79
C ALA A 199 9.88 -4.45 -18.93
N GLU A 200 8.64 -4.80 -18.59
CA GLU A 200 7.60 -5.03 -19.60
C GLU A 200 6.85 -3.75 -19.93
N LEU A 201 6.58 -2.92 -18.91
CA LEU A 201 6.04 -1.58 -19.10
C LEU A 201 6.99 -0.69 -19.89
N ASP A 202 8.30 -0.87 -19.75
CA ASP A 202 9.36 -0.16 -20.46
C ASP A 202 9.15 1.38 -20.47
N PRO A 203 8.96 2.04 -19.31
CA PRO A 203 8.69 3.47 -19.28
C PRO A 203 9.92 4.30 -19.68
N ASP A 204 9.69 5.45 -20.30
CA ASP A 204 10.71 6.45 -20.63
C ASP A 204 10.91 7.48 -19.50
N LEU A 205 9.99 7.52 -18.53
CA LEU A 205 10.10 8.31 -17.30
C LEU A 205 9.18 7.70 -16.23
N VAL A 206 9.68 7.56 -15.01
CA VAL A 206 8.87 7.24 -13.83
C VAL A 206 8.81 8.46 -12.92
N VAL A 207 7.59 8.89 -12.58
CA VAL A 207 7.32 9.93 -11.58
C VAL A 207 6.57 9.29 -10.43
N GLN A 208 7.21 9.15 -9.27
CA GLN A 208 6.57 8.66 -8.05
C GLN A 208 6.09 9.85 -7.22
N LEU A 209 4.80 9.90 -6.87
CA LEU A 209 4.24 10.87 -5.94
C LEU A 209 3.94 10.17 -4.63
N ALA A 210 4.76 10.47 -3.63
CA ALA A 210 4.63 9.92 -2.29
C ALA A 210 3.89 10.92 -1.39
N PHE A 211 3.10 10.39 -0.45
CA PHE A 211 2.36 11.14 0.55
C PHE A 211 2.53 10.57 1.98
N PHE A 212 2.33 11.40 3.01
CA PHE A 212 2.71 11.02 4.38
C PHE A 212 2.04 9.75 4.92
N ASN A 213 0.86 9.37 4.42
CA ASN A 213 0.23 8.11 4.81
C ASN A 213 0.92 6.87 4.25
N ASP A 214 1.87 7.02 3.34
CA ASP A 214 2.56 5.90 2.70
C ASP A 214 3.66 5.31 3.58
N LEU A 215 3.87 5.89 4.79
CA LEU A 215 4.60 5.25 5.89
C LEU A 215 3.75 4.24 6.66
N ALA A 216 2.41 4.33 6.57
CA ALA A 216 1.53 3.38 7.23
C ALA A 216 1.49 2.05 6.46
N ASP A 217 0.97 1.01 7.08
CA ASP A 217 0.67 -0.23 6.37
C ASP A 217 -0.40 -0.03 5.28
N SER A 218 -0.18 -0.67 4.13
CA SER A 218 -1.20 -0.75 3.10
C SER A 218 -2.32 -1.71 3.53
N PRO A 219 -3.60 -1.33 3.44
CA PRO A 219 -4.71 -2.27 3.53
C PRO A 219 -4.58 -3.36 2.48
N VAL A 220 -4.97 -4.57 2.82
CA VAL A 220 -5.11 -5.70 1.89
C VAL A 220 -6.59 -5.98 1.62
N VAL A 221 -6.87 -7.01 0.84
CA VAL A 221 -8.22 -7.42 0.49
C VAL A 221 -8.41 -8.88 0.90
N ARG A 222 -9.53 -9.17 1.57
CA ARG A 222 -10.04 -10.54 1.73
C ARG A 222 -11.02 -10.84 0.62
N GLY A 223 -11.36 -12.12 0.45
CA GLY A 223 -12.25 -12.61 -0.62
C GLY A 223 -13.43 -11.69 -0.95
N PHE A 224 -13.82 -11.70 -2.24
CA PHE A 224 -14.90 -10.87 -2.81
C PHE A 224 -14.74 -9.35 -2.62
N GLY A 225 -13.49 -8.86 -2.49
CA GLY A 225 -13.16 -7.43 -2.56
C GLY A 225 -13.32 -6.63 -1.27
N THR A 226 -13.64 -7.29 -0.16
CA THR A 226 -13.74 -6.61 1.14
C THR A 226 -12.35 -6.29 1.66
N GLN A 227 -12.08 -5.01 1.93
CA GLN A 227 -10.80 -4.62 2.51
C GLN A 227 -10.61 -5.27 3.89
N ALA A 228 -9.39 -5.71 4.14
CA ALA A 228 -8.92 -6.12 5.44
C ALA A 228 -7.54 -5.52 5.67
N GLN A 229 -7.01 -5.64 6.87
CA GLN A 229 -5.67 -5.15 7.17
C GLN A 229 -4.87 -6.33 7.67
N VAL A 230 -3.66 -6.58 7.23
CA VAL A 230 -2.86 -7.73 7.69
C VAL A 230 -1.62 -7.23 8.40
N SER A 231 -1.19 -7.98 9.41
CA SER A 231 0.09 -7.71 10.05
C SER A 231 1.22 -8.18 9.14
N SER A 232 2.23 -7.32 8.98
CA SER A 232 3.51 -7.65 8.36
C SER A 232 4.23 -8.84 9.02
N GLN A 233 3.85 -9.21 10.25
CA GLN A 233 4.48 -10.28 11.03
C GLN A 233 3.79 -11.65 10.92
N ALA A 234 2.60 -11.75 10.31
CA ALA A 234 1.78 -12.98 10.40
C ALA A 234 1.12 -13.41 9.08
N TRP A 235 1.80 -13.21 7.95
CA TRP A 235 1.32 -13.54 6.58
C TRP A 235 0.86 -14.99 6.40
N LEU A 236 1.45 -15.95 7.12
CA LEU A 236 1.17 -17.38 6.94
C LEU A 236 -0.18 -17.85 7.52
N ARG A 237 -0.89 -17.00 8.29
CA ARG A 237 -2.12 -17.43 8.98
C ARG A 237 -3.42 -17.18 8.20
N GLY A 238 -3.38 -16.65 6.98
CA GLY A 238 -4.55 -16.59 6.07
C GLY A 238 -5.78 -15.78 6.54
N GLU A 239 -5.78 -15.25 7.77
CA GLU A 239 -6.97 -14.66 8.41
C GLU A 239 -6.71 -13.41 9.28
N SER A 240 -5.56 -12.74 9.19
CA SER A 240 -5.21 -11.64 10.12
C SER A 240 -5.87 -10.31 9.72
N VAL A 241 -6.78 -9.76 10.56
CA VAL A 241 -7.23 -8.36 10.51
C VAL A 241 -6.38 -7.66 11.57
N VAL A 242 -5.37 -6.92 11.18
CA VAL A 242 -4.56 -6.09 12.08
C VAL A 242 -4.57 -4.68 11.54
N ARG A 243 -5.46 -3.86 12.11
CA ARG A 243 -5.55 -2.44 11.82
C ARG A 243 -4.46 -1.70 12.57
N GLU A 244 -3.54 -1.08 11.85
CA GLU A 244 -2.54 -0.18 12.45
C GLU A 244 -3.06 1.25 12.71
N THR A 245 -4.37 1.46 12.60
CA THR A 245 -4.98 2.73 13.02
C THR A 245 -5.22 2.68 14.52
N ALA A 246 -4.39 3.38 15.29
CA ALA A 246 -4.64 3.57 16.71
C ALA A 246 -5.97 4.29 16.93
N LEU A 247 -6.75 3.84 17.92
CA LEU A 247 -7.98 4.50 18.37
C LEU A 247 -9.03 4.65 17.25
N ASP A 248 -9.07 3.67 16.34
CA ASP A 248 -10.07 3.66 15.27
C ASP A 248 -11.51 3.70 15.83
N GLY A 249 -12.31 4.60 15.28
CA GLY A 249 -13.69 4.85 15.73
C GLY A 249 -13.82 5.52 17.10
N TYR A 250 -12.71 5.87 17.76
CA TYR A 250 -12.74 6.55 19.06
C TYR A 250 -13.02 8.07 18.93
N TYR A 251 -12.51 8.71 17.88
CA TYR A 251 -12.76 10.12 17.58
C TYR A 251 -13.63 10.28 16.34
N ASP A 252 -14.40 11.38 16.28
CA ASP A 252 -15.27 11.73 15.13
C ASP A 252 -14.50 11.96 13.81
N SER A 253 -13.18 12.10 13.88
CA SER A 253 -12.30 12.30 12.73
C SER A 253 -11.01 11.53 12.90
N SER A 254 -10.36 11.20 11.78
CA SER A 254 -9.10 10.45 11.79
C SER A 254 -8.06 11.11 12.68
N LEU A 255 -7.39 10.28 13.48
CA LEU A 255 -6.29 10.69 14.34
C LEU A 255 -5.00 10.60 13.56
N ARG A 256 -4.23 11.70 13.51
CA ARG A 256 -2.85 11.68 13.03
C ARG A 256 -1.98 11.33 14.22
N ASN A 257 -1.25 10.22 14.13
CA ASN A 257 -0.26 9.85 15.11
C ASN A 257 1.09 10.55 14.82
N LEU A 258 2.03 10.40 15.75
CA LEU A 258 3.36 11.03 15.68
C LEU A 258 4.33 10.31 14.73
N MET A 259 3.90 9.25 14.04
CA MET A 259 4.73 8.40 13.18
C MET A 259 5.51 9.18 12.11
N VAL A 260 4.91 10.24 11.58
CA VAL A 260 5.53 11.06 10.52
C VAL A 260 6.68 11.95 11.04
N LEU A 261 6.81 12.12 12.36
CA LEU A 261 7.77 13.03 12.97
C LEU A 261 9.14 12.39 13.27
N GLY A 262 9.32 11.09 13.03
CA GLY A 262 10.63 10.44 13.17
C GLY A 262 11.16 10.33 14.62
N LEU A 263 10.29 10.55 15.63
CA LEU A 263 10.70 10.77 17.03
C LEU A 263 11.18 9.50 17.73
N ASP A 264 10.58 8.36 17.44
CA ASP A 264 10.82 7.08 18.10
C ASP A 264 11.28 5.99 17.11
N TRP A 265 11.59 4.79 17.61
CA TRP A 265 12.01 3.68 16.75
C TRP A 265 10.95 3.32 15.72
N GLU A 266 9.66 3.31 16.08
CA GLU A 266 8.59 2.95 15.15
C GLU A 266 8.59 3.88 13.94
N SER A 267 8.60 5.20 14.18
CA SER A 267 8.68 6.20 13.12
C SER A 267 9.90 5.98 12.22
N ARG A 268 11.10 5.84 12.82
CA ARG A 268 12.36 5.63 12.06
C ARG A 268 12.37 4.31 11.31
N HIS A 269 11.75 3.27 11.86
CA HIS A 269 11.64 1.97 11.21
C HIS A 269 10.75 2.04 9.96
N ARG A 270 9.62 2.76 10.02
CA ARG A 270 8.76 3.01 8.85
C ARG A 270 9.51 3.75 7.75
N TYR A 271 10.23 4.81 8.12
CA TYR A 271 11.12 5.50 7.18
C TYR A 271 12.16 4.56 6.56
N ALA A 272 12.79 3.68 7.35
CA ALA A 272 13.79 2.75 6.84
C ALA A 272 13.20 1.69 5.88
N LEU A 273 11.98 1.20 6.13
CA LEU A 273 11.29 0.30 5.21
C LEU A 273 10.93 0.99 3.89
N ALA A 274 10.39 2.21 3.98
CA ALA A 274 10.09 3.05 2.82
C ALA A 274 11.35 3.38 2.01
N ALA A 275 12.43 3.80 2.67
CA ALA A 275 13.71 4.12 2.06
C ALA A 275 14.27 2.94 1.28
N ARG A 276 14.20 1.73 1.85
CA ARG A 276 14.62 0.50 1.17
C ARG A 276 13.82 0.24 -0.10
N ALA A 277 12.49 0.34 -0.02
CA ALA A 277 11.62 0.12 -1.17
C ALA A 277 11.92 1.12 -2.32
N VAL A 278 12.09 2.40 -1.98
CA VAL A 278 12.44 3.45 -2.95
C VAL A 278 13.84 3.24 -3.52
N ALA A 279 14.82 2.82 -2.72
CA ALA A 279 16.17 2.53 -3.18
C ALA A 279 16.19 1.34 -4.16
N GLU A 280 15.43 0.27 -3.89
CA GLU A 280 15.29 -0.87 -4.79
C GLU A 280 14.63 -0.49 -6.12
N LEU A 281 13.62 0.38 -6.11
CA LEU A 281 13.00 0.88 -7.34
C LEU A 281 13.95 1.78 -8.13
N THR A 282 14.60 2.74 -7.46
CA THR A 282 15.58 3.64 -8.08
C THR A 282 16.74 2.88 -8.70
N GLU A 283 17.22 1.81 -8.06
CA GLU A 283 18.24 0.94 -8.64
C GLU A 283 17.72 0.19 -9.88
N ALA A 284 16.48 -0.30 -9.84
CA ALA A 284 15.86 -0.97 -10.98
C ALA A 284 15.68 -0.03 -12.19
N THR A 285 15.24 1.22 -11.97
CA THR A 285 15.13 2.23 -13.04
C THR A 285 16.49 2.62 -13.57
N ARG A 286 17.50 2.79 -12.71
CA ARG A 286 18.89 3.06 -13.12
C ARG A 286 19.47 1.96 -13.99
N ILE A 287 19.23 0.68 -13.66
CA ILE A 287 19.69 -0.47 -14.47
C ILE A 287 19.05 -0.46 -15.86
N GLN A 288 17.80 -0.01 -15.98
CA GLN A 288 17.08 0.10 -17.25
C GLN A 288 17.27 1.46 -17.93
N GLU A 289 18.15 2.31 -17.40
CA GLU A 289 18.42 3.66 -17.91
C GLU A 289 17.16 4.53 -18.01
N VAL A 290 16.19 4.29 -17.12
CA VAL A 290 14.93 5.05 -17.05
C VAL A 290 15.08 6.21 -16.07
N PRO A 291 14.89 7.46 -16.52
CA PRO A 291 14.80 8.61 -15.63
C PRO A 291 13.73 8.42 -14.54
N TYR A 292 14.07 8.83 -13.32
CA TYR A 292 13.21 8.67 -12.15
C TYR A 292 13.10 10.01 -11.40
N LEU A 293 11.86 10.39 -11.08
CA LEU A 293 11.55 11.58 -10.30
C LEU A 293 10.68 11.20 -9.10
N PHE A 294 11.24 11.33 -7.90
CA PHE A 294 10.50 11.19 -6.65
C PHE A 294 9.98 12.55 -6.19
N ILE A 295 8.67 12.65 -6.03
CA ILE A 295 7.96 13.84 -5.56
C ILE A 295 7.39 13.56 -4.18
N SER A 296 7.84 14.31 -3.19
CA SER A 296 7.34 14.21 -1.81
C SER A 296 6.30 15.28 -1.50
N MET A 297 5.27 14.86 -0.78
CA MET A 297 4.20 15.72 -0.30
C MET A 297 3.97 15.55 1.22
N TRP A 298 5.04 15.66 2.02
CA TRP A 298 5.01 15.45 3.48
C TRP A 298 4.59 16.68 4.31
N GLY A 299 4.49 17.86 3.70
CA GLY A 299 4.22 19.11 4.44
C GLY A 299 5.35 19.41 5.42
N VAL A 300 5.03 19.67 6.69
CA VAL A 300 6.01 20.01 7.74
C VAL A 300 7.11 18.94 7.92
N ALA A 301 6.84 17.68 7.58
CA ALA A 301 7.80 16.59 7.71
C ALA A 301 8.69 16.40 6.45
N THR A 302 8.65 17.33 5.50
CA THR A 302 9.46 17.27 4.27
C THR A 302 10.97 17.16 4.52
N PRO A 303 11.56 17.87 5.51
CA PRO A 303 12.99 17.69 5.83
C PRO A 303 13.35 16.23 6.19
N LEU A 304 12.47 15.52 6.92
CA LEU A 304 12.70 14.12 7.28
C LEU A 304 12.66 13.19 6.07
N VAL A 305 11.89 13.50 5.03
CA VAL A 305 11.91 12.71 3.79
C VAL A 305 13.31 12.77 3.18
N ARG A 306 13.91 13.95 3.10
CA ARG A 306 15.26 14.12 2.58
C ARG A 306 16.31 13.41 3.45
N GLU A 307 16.18 13.48 4.76
CA GLU A 307 17.17 12.94 5.69
C GLU A 307 17.07 11.42 5.89
N LEU A 308 15.84 10.88 5.95
CA LEU A 308 15.60 9.51 6.38
C LEU A 308 15.07 8.60 5.26
N LEU A 309 14.36 9.15 4.27
CA LEU A 309 13.69 8.36 3.23
C LEU A 309 14.53 8.28 1.96
N VAL A 310 15.07 9.41 1.50
CA VAL A 310 15.78 9.54 0.22
C VAL A 310 17.16 10.21 0.35
N PRO A 311 17.99 9.85 1.35
CA PRO A 311 19.25 10.56 1.62
C PRO A 311 20.24 10.52 0.45
N ASP A 312 20.21 9.45 -0.35
CA ASP A 312 21.16 9.21 -1.44
C ASP A 312 20.62 9.58 -2.83
N LEU A 313 19.35 9.98 -2.95
CA LEU A 313 18.77 10.42 -4.22
C LEU A 313 19.27 11.83 -4.55
N PRO A 314 19.78 12.05 -5.78
CA PRO A 314 20.33 13.35 -6.14
C PRO A 314 19.22 14.37 -6.39
N SER A 315 19.53 15.66 -6.27
CA SER A 315 18.51 16.72 -6.21
C SER A 315 17.68 16.85 -7.49
N GLU A 316 18.24 16.49 -8.64
CA GLU A 316 17.55 16.42 -9.93
C GLU A 316 16.48 15.31 -9.99
N GLN A 317 16.58 14.28 -9.15
CA GLN A 317 15.57 13.23 -9.01
C GLN A 317 14.58 13.51 -7.88
N LEU A 318 14.74 14.61 -7.14
CA LEU A 318 13.89 14.97 -6.00
C LEU A 318 13.08 16.22 -6.27
N ALA A 319 11.79 16.19 -5.97
CA ALA A 319 10.95 17.38 -5.92
C ALA A 319 10.05 17.31 -4.69
N PHE A 320 9.62 18.49 -4.23
CA PHE A 320 8.86 18.63 -3.00
C PHE A 320 7.68 19.54 -3.27
N VAL A 321 6.48 19.13 -2.86
CA VAL A 321 5.26 19.93 -2.97
C VAL A 321 5.19 20.89 -1.79
N SER A 322 5.16 22.19 -2.05
CA SER A 322 5.10 23.19 -1.00
C SER A 322 3.88 23.06 -0.09
N THR A 323 4.10 23.32 1.19
CA THR A 323 3.05 23.40 2.21
C THR A 323 2.08 24.53 1.86
N GLY A 324 2.59 25.64 1.30
CA GLY A 324 1.78 26.75 0.80
C GLY A 324 0.81 26.37 -0.31
N PHE A 325 1.20 25.51 -1.26
CA PHE A 325 0.27 24.99 -2.26
C PHE A 325 -0.80 24.10 -1.62
N ARG A 326 -0.43 23.23 -0.69
CA ARG A 326 -1.37 22.34 0.01
C ARG A 326 -2.36 23.06 0.94
N ALA A 327 -1.96 24.17 1.55
CA ALA A 327 -2.77 24.89 2.52
C ALA A 327 -3.95 25.65 1.90
N GLN A 328 -3.92 25.89 0.59
CA GLN A 328 -4.96 26.63 -0.12
C GLN A 328 -6.25 25.81 -0.20
N ARG A 329 -7.30 26.29 0.47
CA ARG A 329 -8.61 25.61 0.52
C ARG A 329 -9.27 25.44 -0.85
N GLU A 330 -8.96 26.32 -1.80
CA GLU A 330 -9.42 26.22 -3.19
C GLU A 330 -8.80 25.05 -3.96
N HIS A 331 -7.78 24.39 -3.40
CA HIS A 331 -7.18 23.18 -3.97
C HIS A 331 -7.80 21.89 -3.42
N TRP A 332 -8.65 21.99 -2.40
CA TRP A 332 -9.20 20.82 -1.71
C TRP A 332 -10.45 20.30 -2.41
N ASN A 333 -10.60 18.99 -2.42
CA ASN A 333 -11.78 18.31 -2.94
C ASN A 333 -13.05 18.68 -2.13
N ALA A 334 -12.92 18.76 -0.81
CA ALA A 334 -13.99 19.20 0.09
C ALA A 334 -13.41 19.86 1.36
N PRO A 335 -14.21 20.55 2.20
CA PRO A 335 -13.70 21.18 3.43
C PRO A 335 -12.92 20.25 4.37
N ASN A 336 -13.29 18.96 4.39
CA ASN A 336 -12.65 17.92 5.21
C ASN A 336 -11.79 16.94 4.39
N ASP A 337 -11.64 17.19 3.08
CA ASP A 337 -10.87 16.33 2.17
C ASP A 337 -9.84 17.16 1.41
N ARG A 338 -8.58 17.06 1.84
CA ARG A 338 -7.44 17.81 1.28
C ARG A 338 -6.81 17.13 0.06
N HIS A 339 -7.47 16.14 -0.55
CA HIS A 339 -7.07 15.66 -1.88
C HIS A 339 -7.24 16.76 -2.93
N PHE A 340 -6.50 16.65 -4.03
CA PHE A 340 -6.59 17.60 -5.12
C PHE A 340 -7.98 17.56 -5.75
N ASN A 341 -8.60 18.73 -5.85
CA ASN A 341 -9.71 18.94 -6.77
C ASN A 341 -9.20 19.14 -8.21
N PRO A 342 -10.10 19.29 -9.21
CA PRO A 342 -9.68 19.49 -10.60
C PRO A 342 -8.75 20.69 -10.83
N LEU A 343 -8.95 21.80 -10.09
CA LEU A 343 -8.10 22.99 -10.20
C LEU A 343 -6.67 22.69 -9.72
N ALA A 344 -6.54 22.03 -8.56
CA ALA A 344 -5.25 21.63 -8.01
C ALA A 344 -4.53 20.64 -8.93
N SER A 345 -5.24 19.64 -9.46
CA SER A 345 -4.69 18.69 -10.44
C SER A 345 -4.18 19.37 -11.70
N LYS A 346 -4.93 20.35 -12.24
CA LYS A 346 -4.47 21.15 -13.39
C LYS A 346 -3.20 21.94 -13.06
N ARG A 347 -3.18 22.65 -11.93
CA ARG A 347 -2.02 23.44 -11.50
C ARG A 347 -0.80 22.57 -11.26
N PHE A 348 -0.98 21.42 -10.61
CA PHE A 348 0.09 20.44 -10.37
C PHE A 348 0.64 19.86 -11.67
N GLY A 349 -0.23 19.41 -12.59
CA GLY A 349 0.19 18.90 -13.91
C GLY A 349 0.92 19.95 -14.74
N ALA A 350 0.49 21.22 -14.68
CA ALA A 350 1.18 22.33 -15.32
C ALA A 350 2.58 22.55 -14.75
N GLY A 351 2.71 22.66 -13.42
CA GLY A 351 4.01 22.79 -12.77
C GLY A 351 4.93 21.61 -13.05
N LEU A 352 4.39 20.39 -13.05
CA LEU A 352 5.17 19.17 -13.31
C LEU A 352 5.71 19.15 -14.74
N SER A 353 4.94 19.64 -15.72
CA SER A 353 5.43 19.76 -17.11
C SER A 353 6.62 20.71 -17.23
N ALA A 354 6.60 21.84 -16.51
CA ALA A 354 7.72 22.78 -16.48
C ALA A 354 8.93 22.21 -15.75
N LEU A 355 8.71 21.46 -14.66
CA LEU A 355 9.78 20.79 -13.93
C LEU A 355 10.48 19.71 -14.78
N ILE A 356 9.71 18.91 -15.52
CA ILE A 356 10.23 17.90 -16.45
C ILE A 356 11.08 18.56 -17.55
N ALA A 357 10.61 19.70 -18.08
CA ALA A 357 11.34 20.46 -19.08
C ALA A 357 12.65 21.04 -18.53
N GLU A 358 12.61 21.69 -17.36
CA GLU A 358 13.77 22.30 -16.69
C GLU A 358 14.88 21.27 -16.43
N ARG A 359 14.49 20.06 -16.03
CA ARG A 359 15.43 18.98 -15.67
C ARG A 359 15.82 18.07 -16.84
N GLY A 360 15.24 18.28 -18.02
CA GLY A 360 15.53 17.46 -19.20
C GLY A 360 15.22 15.97 -19.00
N LEU A 361 14.15 15.64 -18.25
CA LEU A 361 13.83 14.25 -17.88
C LEU A 361 13.32 13.39 -19.04
N LEU A 362 13.08 13.97 -20.21
CA LEU A 362 12.71 13.27 -21.44
C LEU A 362 13.77 13.59 -22.50
N GLU A 363 14.66 12.63 -22.75
CA GLU A 363 15.82 12.83 -23.60
C GLU A 363 15.43 13.24 -25.03
N GLY A 364 16.08 14.26 -25.57
CA GLY A 364 15.85 14.75 -26.94
C GLY A 364 14.58 15.60 -27.12
N TRP A 365 13.73 15.72 -26.09
CA TRP A 365 12.56 16.58 -26.14
C TRP A 365 12.94 18.07 -26.02
N ARG A 366 12.28 18.93 -26.80
CA ARG A 366 12.40 20.39 -26.69
C ARG A 366 11.10 20.97 -26.18
N ILE A 367 10.88 20.80 -24.88
CA ILE A 367 9.66 21.27 -24.21
C ILE A 367 9.79 22.78 -23.95
N GLU A 368 8.80 23.56 -24.36
CA GLU A 368 8.71 24.99 -24.08
C GLU A 368 7.50 25.25 -23.16
N PRO A 369 7.70 25.29 -21.82
CA PRO A 369 6.60 25.54 -20.89
C PRO A 369 6.04 26.96 -21.03
N ASP A 370 4.71 27.09 -20.94
CA ASP A 370 4.07 28.41 -20.90
C ASP A 370 4.22 29.11 -19.53
N ALA A 371 3.83 30.38 -19.47
CA ALA A 371 3.94 31.18 -18.25
C ALA A 371 3.12 30.61 -17.07
N GLU A 372 2.00 29.91 -17.34
CA GLU A 372 1.21 29.27 -16.29
C GLU A 372 2.00 28.10 -15.69
N ALA A 373 2.56 27.22 -16.52
CA ALA A 373 3.36 26.09 -16.10
C ALA A 373 4.60 26.53 -15.29
N ILE A 374 5.31 27.56 -15.74
CA ILE A 374 6.48 28.11 -15.03
C ILE A 374 6.06 28.64 -13.64
N ALA A 375 4.99 29.44 -13.57
CA ALA A 375 4.51 29.99 -12.31
C ALA A 375 4.05 28.89 -11.34
N GLN A 376 3.40 27.83 -11.83
CA GLN A 376 3.02 26.70 -10.97
C GLN A 376 4.25 25.91 -10.48
N ARG A 377 5.28 25.73 -11.31
CA ARG A 377 6.53 25.08 -10.91
C ARG A 377 7.22 25.84 -9.78
N GLU A 378 7.28 27.17 -9.87
CA GLU A 378 7.87 28.02 -8.82
C GLU A 378 7.06 27.95 -7.51
N LEU A 379 5.74 28.03 -7.60
CA LEU A 379 4.84 27.97 -6.45
C LEU A 379 4.86 26.62 -5.75
N ILE A 380 4.94 25.53 -6.51
CA ILE A 380 4.84 24.17 -6.00
C ILE A 380 6.22 23.65 -5.59
N PHE A 381 7.16 23.61 -6.54
CA PHE A 381 8.41 22.86 -6.40
C PHE A 381 9.58 23.71 -5.90
N ASP A 382 9.73 24.96 -6.35
CA ASP A 382 10.83 25.81 -5.84
C ASP A 382 10.59 26.20 -4.37
N ALA A 383 9.33 26.46 -4.01
CA ALA A 383 8.94 26.66 -2.62
C ALA A 383 9.15 25.40 -1.78
N GLY A 384 8.70 24.23 -2.25
CA GLY A 384 8.90 22.97 -1.53
C GLY A 384 10.38 22.60 -1.39
N ALA A 385 11.22 22.92 -2.39
CA ALA A 385 12.66 22.70 -2.30
C ALA A 385 13.31 23.52 -1.17
N ARG A 386 12.87 24.76 -0.93
CA ARG A 386 13.31 25.57 0.22
C ARG A 386 12.85 24.94 1.55
N GLU A 387 11.57 24.58 1.63
CA GLU A 387 10.99 23.91 2.81
C GLU A 387 11.71 22.59 3.15
N SER A 388 12.18 21.85 2.14
CA SER A 388 12.89 20.58 2.36
C SER A 388 14.26 20.70 3.05
N THR A 389 14.79 21.92 3.19
CA THR A 389 16.07 22.19 3.86
C THR A 389 15.90 22.98 5.16
N ASP A 390 14.71 23.49 5.44
CA ASP A 390 14.41 24.27 6.62
C ASP A 390 13.65 23.42 7.64
N ARG A 391 14.28 23.16 8.78
CA ARG A 391 13.68 22.36 9.86
C ARG A 391 12.82 23.19 10.82
N SER A 392 12.78 24.52 10.68
CA SER A 392 12.17 25.40 11.68
C SER A 392 10.70 25.05 11.97
N GLU A 393 9.90 24.78 10.92
CA GLU A 393 8.49 24.38 11.08
C GLU A 393 8.35 22.97 11.67
N LEU A 394 9.21 22.02 11.26
CA LEU A 394 9.24 20.67 11.82
C LEU A 394 9.55 20.70 13.31
N ASP A 395 10.61 21.42 13.70
CA ASP A 395 11.04 21.49 15.10
C ASP A 395 9.97 22.19 15.96
N ALA A 396 9.26 23.18 15.42
CA ALA A 396 8.10 23.80 16.06
C ALA A 396 6.92 22.81 16.23
N GLU A 397 6.62 22.00 15.21
CA GLU A 397 5.58 20.96 15.28
C GLU A 397 5.92 19.89 16.33
N VAL A 398 7.18 19.47 16.41
CA VAL A 398 7.66 18.53 17.42
C VAL A 398 7.49 19.11 18.83
N GLN A 399 7.81 20.39 19.03
CA GLN A 399 7.58 21.07 20.31
C GLN A 399 6.09 21.18 20.65
N ALA A 400 5.25 21.53 19.68
CA ALA A 400 3.81 21.68 19.85
C ALA A 400 3.08 20.34 20.09
N SER A 401 3.72 19.21 19.77
CA SER A 401 3.15 17.88 19.99
C SER A 401 3.05 17.49 21.47
N GLU A 402 3.78 18.19 22.37
CA GLU A 402 3.72 18.00 23.83
C GLU A 402 3.77 16.53 24.28
N VAL A 403 4.66 15.75 23.66
CA VAL A 403 4.77 14.30 23.91
C VAL A 403 5.10 14.04 25.38
N GLY A 404 4.18 13.39 26.09
CA GLY A 404 4.33 13.04 27.50
C GLY A 404 5.04 11.71 27.71
N SER A 405 5.47 11.46 28.95
CA SER A 405 6.08 10.17 29.33
C SER A 405 5.06 9.07 29.63
N ILE A 406 3.77 9.34 29.45
CA ILE A 406 2.68 8.42 29.74
C ILE A 406 1.62 8.49 28.64
N PHE A 407 1.12 7.32 28.29
CA PHE A 407 -0.11 7.12 27.56
C PHE A 407 -1.12 6.43 28.48
N ARG A 408 -2.35 6.96 28.58
CA ARG A 408 -3.44 6.36 29.35
C ARG A 408 -4.62 6.02 28.44
N PHE A 409 -5.36 5.00 28.81
CA PHE A 409 -6.66 4.70 28.20
C PHE A 409 -7.79 4.85 29.23
N PRO A 410 -8.90 5.55 28.88
CA PRO A 410 -9.06 6.37 27.67
C PRO A 410 -8.06 7.53 27.62
N PRO A 411 -7.63 7.97 26.41
CA PRO A 411 -6.76 9.14 26.29
C PRO A 411 -7.51 10.41 26.70
N ASP A 412 -6.82 11.28 27.44
CA ASP A 412 -7.39 12.53 27.97
C ASP A 412 -7.78 13.52 26.85
N ASP A 413 -7.00 13.52 25.75
CA ASP A 413 -7.19 14.37 24.59
C ASP A 413 -6.61 13.73 23.32
N ARG A 414 -6.64 14.46 22.21
CA ARG A 414 -6.09 14.01 20.92
C ARG A 414 -4.56 14.03 20.86
N GLN A 415 -3.88 14.87 21.63
CA GLN A 415 -2.41 14.90 21.68
C GLN A 415 -1.89 13.61 22.31
N MET A 416 -2.47 13.19 23.45
CA MET A 416 -2.17 11.89 24.05
C MET A 416 -2.51 10.75 23.10
N GLY A 417 -3.69 10.81 22.46
CA GLY A 417 -4.10 9.81 21.47
C GLY A 417 -3.07 9.63 20.34
N ALA A 418 -2.46 10.72 19.87
CA ALA A 418 -1.49 10.71 18.77
C ALA A 418 -0.18 9.97 19.10
N GLN A 419 0.14 9.78 20.39
CA GLN A 419 1.31 9.02 20.83
C GLN A 419 1.24 7.53 20.48
N ALA A 420 0.04 7.00 20.22
CA ALA A 420 -0.14 5.60 19.83
C ALA A 420 -0.03 5.42 18.31
N THR A 421 0.84 4.50 17.89
CA THR A 421 0.93 3.98 16.52
C THR A 421 0.55 2.52 16.54
N ALA A 422 -0.47 2.15 15.75
CA ALA A 422 -1.13 0.85 15.80
C ALA A 422 -1.68 0.46 17.19
N GLY A 423 -2.37 -0.66 17.24
CA GLY A 423 -2.43 -1.41 18.49
C GLY A 423 -3.47 -1.05 19.50
N MET A 424 -4.43 -0.15 19.24
CA MET A 424 -5.55 0.01 20.17
C MET A 424 -6.89 0.19 19.48
N VAL A 425 -7.88 -0.54 20.00
CA VAL A 425 -9.29 -0.38 19.63
C VAL A 425 -9.99 0.57 20.58
N ALA A 426 -11.11 1.18 20.15
CA ALA A 426 -11.87 2.15 20.95
C ALA A 426 -12.41 1.62 22.30
N SER A 427 -12.38 0.29 22.52
CA SER A 427 -12.76 -0.33 23.79
C SER A 427 -11.60 -0.51 24.78
N GLY A 428 -10.38 -0.04 24.45
CA GLY A 428 -9.20 -0.12 25.32
C GLY A 428 -8.43 -1.42 25.25
N HIS A 429 -8.79 -2.30 24.31
CA HIS A 429 -8.04 -3.52 24.07
C HIS A 429 -6.86 -3.27 23.12
N LEU A 430 -5.72 -3.87 23.43
CA LEU A 430 -4.54 -3.81 22.59
C LEU A 430 -4.67 -4.82 21.44
N ALA A 431 -4.30 -4.43 20.22
CA ALA A 431 -4.14 -5.36 19.11
C ALA A 431 -2.85 -6.21 19.25
N PRO A 432 -2.55 -7.17 18.36
CA PRO A 432 -1.33 -7.97 18.43
C PRO A 432 -0.03 -7.16 18.35
N TYR A 433 -0.09 -5.97 17.75
CA TYR A 433 1.02 -5.03 17.69
C TYR A 433 0.55 -3.66 18.14
N GLY A 434 1.26 -3.03 19.09
CA GLY A 434 1.06 -1.63 19.45
C GLY A 434 2.37 -0.94 19.81
N SER A 435 2.52 0.31 19.40
CA SER A 435 3.68 1.15 19.69
C SER A 435 3.24 2.48 20.29
N PHE A 436 3.94 2.95 21.31
CA PHE A 436 3.65 4.22 21.97
C PHE A 436 4.91 5.10 21.98
N CYS A 437 4.87 6.22 21.26
CA CYS A 437 5.92 7.24 21.26
C CYS A 437 5.77 8.11 22.50
N LEU A 438 6.68 7.96 23.46
CA LEU A 438 6.63 8.64 24.76
C LEU A 438 7.93 9.39 25.04
N ALA A 439 7.84 10.52 25.74
CA ALA A 439 9.02 11.17 26.28
C ALA A 439 9.68 10.29 27.36
N GLN A 440 11.01 10.30 27.41
CA GLN A 440 11.70 9.55 28.44
C GLN A 440 11.52 10.23 29.81
N GLY A 441 10.65 9.68 30.66
CA GLY A 441 10.33 10.20 31.99
C GLY A 441 11.16 9.64 33.14
N GLY A 442 11.82 8.50 32.94
CA GLY A 442 12.62 7.84 33.97
C GLY A 442 13.37 6.59 33.51
N GLY A 443 13.66 5.71 34.46
CA GLY A 443 14.56 4.56 34.29
C GLY A 443 13.86 3.25 33.98
N SER A 444 12.52 3.20 34.09
CA SER A 444 11.74 1.98 33.88
C SER A 444 10.56 2.23 32.94
N LEU A 445 10.27 1.25 32.08
CA LEU A 445 9.01 1.12 31.36
C LEU A 445 7.99 0.38 32.24
N VAL A 446 6.80 0.94 32.40
CA VAL A 446 5.69 0.32 33.13
C VAL A 446 4.48 0.16 32.22
N VAL A 447 3.97 -1.07 32.11
CA VAL A 447 2.75 -1.41 31.38
C VAL A 447 1.69 -1.85 32.37
N ARG A 448 0.52 -1.19 32.34
CA ARG A 448 -0.64 -1.52 33.19
C ARG A 448 -1.80 -1.98 32.31
N GLY A 449 -2.49 -3.01 32.75
CA GLY A 449 -3.56 -3.63 31.99
C GLY A 449 -4.17 -4.81 32.73
N GLU A 450 -4.99 -5.55 32.00
CA GLU A 450 -5.66 -6.76 32.48
C GLU A 450 -5.70 -7.81 31.37
N VAL A 451 -5.35 -9.05 31.70
CA VAL A 451 -5.48 -10.19 30.78
C VAL A 451 -6.95 -10.51 30.51
N LEU A 452 -7.25 -11.10 29.33
CA LEU A 452 -8.64 -11.39 28.96
C LEU A 452 -9.19 -12.69 29.57
N GLY A 453 -8.32 -13.54 30.13
CA GLY A 453 -8.71 -14.84 30.71
C GLY A 453 -9.28 -15.83 29.69
N HIS A 454 -8.97 -15.66 28.40
CA HIS A 454 -9.53 -16.49 27.33
C HIS A 454 -8.65 -17.72 27.02
N PRO A 455 -9.21 -18.94 26.87
CA PRO A 455 -8.42 -20.15 26.59
C PRO A 455 -7.55 -20.10 25.34
N ALA A 456 -7.93 -19.30 24.33
CA ALA A 456 -7.13 -19.13 23.10
C ALA A 456 -5.81 -18.37 23.34
N LEU A 457 -5.67 -17.70 24.49
CA LEU A 457 -4.43 -17.01 24.89
C LEU A 457 -3.61 -17.82 25.90
N ALA A 458 -3.98 -19.07 26.18
CA ALA A 458 -3.22 -19.92 27.10
C ALA A 458 -1.80 -20.17 26.55
N GLY A 459 -0.79 -19.80 27.34
CA GLY A 459 0.62 -19.83 26.96
C GLY A 459 1.09 -18.69 26.05
N ALA A 460 0.20 -17.79 25.61
CA ALA A 460 0.55 -16.65 24.78
C ALA A 460 1.28 -15.56 25.58
N ARG A 461 2.16 -14.82 24.90
CA ARG A 461 2.98 -13.76 25.50
C ARG A 461 3.00 -12.51 24.62
N THR A 462 3.02 -11.35 25.27
CA THR A 462 3.37 -10.08 24.65
C THR A 462 4.84 -9.77 24.93
N ARG A 463 5.69 -9.81 23.90
CA ARG A 463 7.06 -9.32 23.96
C ARG A 463 7.06 -7.80 24.07
N VAL A 464 7.91 -7.28 24.94
CA VAL A 464 7.98 -5.85 25.27
C VAL A 464 9.33 -5.33 24.82
N PHE A 465 9.30 -4.23 24.07
CA PHE A 465 10.49 -3.55 23.59
C PHE A 465 10.49 -2.09 24.06
N VAL A 466 11.67 -1.62 24.42
CA VAL A 466 11.98 -0.19 24.49
C VAL A 466 12.81 0.13 23.26
N ASP A 467 12.25 0.89 22.33
CA ASP A 467 12.88 1.18 21.04
C ASP A 467 13.28 -0.12 20.32
N GLU A 468 14.52 -0.26 19.84
CA GLU A 468 15.03 -1.48 19.19
C GLU A 468 15.23 -2.69 20.14
N VAL A 469 15.21 -2.52 21.46
CA VAL A 469 15.66 -3.54 22.43
C VAL A 469 14.49 -4.27 23.08
N GLU A 470 14.47 -5.60 23.01
CA GLU A 470 13.55 -6.43 23.79
C GLU A 470 13.96 -6.43 25.27
N VAL A 471 13.05 -6.01 26.14
CA VAL A 471 13.30 -5.87 27.59
C VAL A 471 12.59 -6.95 28.42
N GLY A 472 11.69 -7.72 27.82
CA GLY A 472 11.02 -8.85 28.46
C GLY A 472 9.71 -9.22 27.78
N SER A 473 8.85 -9.92 28.52
CA SER A 473 7.54 -10.35 28.03
C SER A 473 6.50 -10.37 29.15
N ILE A 474 5.24 -10.19 28.78
CA ILE A 474 4.05 -10.27 29.65
C ILE A 474 3.28 -11.55 29.28
N ALA A 475 2.97 -12.41 30.24
CA ALA A 475 2.14 -13.58 30.02
C ALA A 475 0.66 -13.17 29.91
N LEU A 476 -0.05 -13.67 28.90
CA LEU A 476 -1.44 -13.30 28.62
C LEU A 476 -2.48 -14.19 29.33
N ASP A 477 -2.03 -15.21 30.05
CA ASP A 477 -2.82 -16.16 30.81
C ASP A 477 -2.59 -16.06 32.34
N ASP A 478 -1.79 -15.10 32.78
CA ASP A 478 -1.50 -14.84 34.19
C ASP A 478 -2.19 -13.56 34.66
N SER A 479 -3.11 -13.68 35.63
CA SER A 479 -3.85 -12.54 36.18
C SER A 479 -2.96 -11.57 36.96
N ASP A 480 -1.80 -12.02 37.42
CA ASP A 480 -0.84 -11.21 38.19
C ASP A 480 0.26 -10.58 37.29
N ALA A 481 0.13 -10.71 35.96
CA ALA A 481 1.12 -10.20 35.00
C ALA A 481 1.23 -8.66 34.96
N PHE A 482 0.26 -7.93 35.53
CA PHE A 482 0.23 -6.48 35.57
C PHE A 482 0.26 -5.94 37.02
N PRO A 483 0.93 -4.79 37.28
CA PRO A 483 1.71 -4.00 36.34
C PRO A 483 3.04 -4.69 35.98
N ALA A 484 3.36 -4.75 34.69
CA ALA A 484 4.63 -5.25 34.22
C ALA A 484 5.66 -4.10 34.23
N ARG A 485 6.86 -4.37 34.74
CA ARG A 485 7.94 -3.39 34.86
C ARG A 485 9.21 -3.91 34.21
N PHE A 486 9.85 -3.05 33.43
CA PHE A 486 11.07 -3.36 32.70
C PHE A 486 12.06 -2.20 32.81
N ASP A 487 13.35 -2.48 32.92
CA ASP A 487 14.37 -1.44 32.96
C ASP A 487 14.61 -0.86 31.56
N VAL A 488 14.73 0.46 31.47
CA VAL A 488 15.19 1.14 30.25
C VAL A 488 16.67 0.83 30.05
N PRO A 489 17.06 0.18 28.93
CA PRO A 489 18.44 -0.15 28.64
C PRO A 489 19.35 1.08 28.69
N GLU A 490 20.54 0.94 29.26
CA GLU A 490 21.48 2.05 29.45
C GLU A 490 21.82 2.77 28.12
N ALA A 491 21.96 2.01 27.03
CA ALA A 491 22.25 2.53 25.69
C ALA A 491 21.14 3.44 25.10
N LEU A 492 19.92 3.38 25.67
CA LEU A 492 18.78 4.17 25.22
C LEU A 492 18.53 5.39 26.12
N ARG A 493 19.21 5.48 27.27
CA ARG A 493 19.03 6.59 28.21
C ARG A 493 19.53 7.90 27.61
N GLY A 494 18.74 8.96 27.76
CA GLY A 494 19.04 10.29 27.26
C GLY A 494 18.46 10.59 25.88
N ARG A 495 17.81 9.62 25.22
CA ARG A 495 16.98 9.92 24.05
C ARG A 495 15.74 10.70 24.52
N PRO A 496 15.35 11.79 23.84
CA PRO A 496 14.19 12.60 24.26
C PRO A 496 12.89 11.80 24.20
N TYR A 497 12.76 10.95 23.18
CA TYR A 497 11.60 10.11 22.92
C TYR A 497 12.03 8.66 22.69
N LEU A 498 11.21 7.74 23.19
CA LEU A 498 11.38 6.30 23.05
C LEU A 498 10.02 5.70 22.65
N SER A 499 10.07 4.63 21.87
CA SER A 499 8.89 3.78 21.66
C SER A 499 8.80 2.71 22.75
N ALA A 500 7.61 2.53 23.31
CA ALA A 500 7.25 1.31 24.02
C ALA A 500 6.46 0.43 23.05
N ARG A 501 7.05 -0.69 22.60
CA ARG A 501 6.42 -1.58 21.61
C ARG A 501 6.01 -2.89 22.25
N LEU A 502 4.82 -3.33 21.93
CA LEU A 502 4.16 -4.50 22.47
C LEU A 502 3.79 -5.41 21.30
N VAL A 503 4.37 -6.61 21.29
CA VAL A 503 4.26 -7.55 20.17
C VAL A 503 3.84 -8.91 20.70
N ALA A 504 2.58 -9.27 20.48
CA ALA A 504 2.05 -10.56 20.91
C ALA A 504 2.34 -11.68 19.91
N ASP A 505 2.69 -12.85 20.44
CA ASP A 505 2.87 -14.07 19.65
C ASP A 505 1.54 -14.75 19.26
N ASP A 506 0.46 -14.43 20.00
CA ASP A 506 -0.89 -14.88 19.72
C ASP A 506 -1.97 -13.86 20.11
N TYR A 507 -3.19 -14.09 19.63
CA TYR A 507 -4.31 -13.16 19.79
C TYR A 507 -5.66 -13.86 19.73
N CYS A 508 -6.72 -13.11 20.02
CA CYS A 508 -8.10 -13.59 19.95
C CYS A 508 -9.05 -12.54 19.36
N TYR A 509 -10.25 -12.96 18.95
CA TYR A 509 -11.25 -12.06 18.36
C TYR A 509 -12.37 -11.79 19.37
N PHE A 510 -12.30 -10.65 20.04
CA PHE A 510 -13.36 -10.21 20.98
C PHE A 510 -13.78 -8.76 20.81
N SER A 511 -13.11 -7.97 19.95
CA SER A 511 -13.55 -6.59 19.78
C SER A 511 -14.96 -6.56 19.15
N PRO A 512 -15.83 -5.61 19.54
CA PRO A 512 -17.13 -5.43 18.90
C PRO A 512 -17.07 -5.21 17.38
N GLN A 513 -15.89 -4.84 16.86
CA GLN A 513 -15.60 -4.59 15.45
C GLN A 513 -14.92 -5.79 14.76
N GLY A 514 -14.78 -6.95 15.43
CA GLY A 514 -14.13 -8.13 14.87
C GLY A 514 -12.60 -7.99 14.74
N LEU A 515 -11.99 -7.13 15.55
CA LEU A 515 -10.55 -6.91 15.55
C LEU A 515 -9.85 -7.90 16.49
N SER A 516 -8.64 -8.30 16.07
CA SER A 516 -7.73 -9.11 16.86
C SER A 516 -7.26 -8.32 18.06
N ILE A 517 -7.34 -8.90 19.25
CA ILE A 517 -6.94 -8.29 20.51
C ILE A 517 -6.16 -9.25 21.42
N THR A 518 -5.42 -8.70 22.37
CA THR A 518 -4.49 -9.44 23.25
C THR A 518 -4.83 -9.27 24.73
N PHE A 519 -4.86 -8.03 25.23
CA PHE A 519 -5.21 -7.70 26.61
C PHE A 519 -5.82 -6.30 26.69
N ARG A 520 -6.44 -5.94 27.82
CA ARG A 520 -6.98 -4.59 28.06
C ARG A 520 -5.85 -3.69 28.57
N LEU A 521 -5.52 -2.63 27.85
CA LEU A 521 -4.48 -1.68 28.24
C LEU A 521 -5.08 -0.56 29.07
N GLU A 522 -4.44 -0.24 30.19
CA GLU A 522 -4.81 0.91 31.03
C GLU A 522 -3.81 2.06 30.89
N SER A 523 -2.50 1.76 30.88
CA SER A 523 -1.47 2.76 30.63
C SER A 523 -0.13 2.16 30.22
N VAL A 524 0.67 2.95 29.51
CA VAL A 524 2.10 2.70 29.27
C VAL A 524 2.86 3.96 29.66
N SER A 525 3.90 3.83 30.49
CA SER A 525 4.68 4.97 30.98
C SER A 525 6.16 4.69 31.12
N PHE A 526 6.98 5.74 30.95
CA PHE A 526 8.35 5.79 31.43
C PHE A 526 8.36 6.53 32.78
N GLU A 527 8.72 5.81 33.85
CA GLU A 527 8.73 6.24 35.26
C GLU A 527 10.13 6.26 35.87
#